data_AF-A0A382IYD5-F1
#
_entry.id   AF-A0A382IYD5-F1
#
_cell.length_a   1.000
_cell.length_b   1.000
_cell.length_c   1.000
_cell.angle_alpha   90.00
_cell.angle_beta   90.00
_cell.angle_gamma   90.00
#
_symmetry.space_group_name_H-M   'P 1'
#
loop_
_entity.id
_entity.type
_entity.pdbx_description
1 polymer ?
#
loop_
_entity_poly.entity_id
_entity_poly.type
_entity_poly.pdbx_seq_one_letter_code
_entity_poly.pdbx_strand_id
1 'polypeptide(L)'
;VLAVARGPEGQAAVGTKQGLFLSDKAGTRQVFPRHGHKSWAPTNVTVSYDGLGRLWFASYQGAGCYEKSEWTLYTGAEGLPYDDMTAVAGGADGTVWFGTAIGAIRFDGSAWSYRQGKRWLPSDEVRDIAVDAGGNAWVATAGGLSFIHFKGMTLAAKAKQYEDEIDKHHRRTEFGYVIDAHAPAQGKKENLRLTDSDNDGLWTSMYGAGECFAYAATKDPLAKRRARRAFGALRFLSEAPKGSEHDPPPGFIARTVLETSSGRNPNARGYTIEDQLRKKQQDGYWRVYEPRWPKSADGKYYWKSDTSSDELDGHYFFYPLYYDLVAETEKEKSAVREIVRVNIDHLISHDF
;
A
#
# COMPACT_ATOMS: atom_id res chain seq x y z
N VAL A 1 -30.42 -25.47 5.96
CA VAL A 1 -30.36 -24.49 4.85
C VAL A 1 -29.34 -23.43 5.24
N LEU A 2 -28.43 -23.07 4.34
CA LEU A 2 -27.41 -22.04 4.57
C LEU A 2 -27.85 -20.69 3.98
N ALA A 3 -28.44 -20.71 2.77
CA ALA A 3 -28.98 -19.52 2.13
C ALA A 3 -30.17 -19.88 1.23
N VAL A 4 -31.06 -18.91 1.04
CA VAL A 4 -32.17 -18.97 0.08
C VAL A 4 -32.18 -17.67 -0.71
N ALA A 5 -32.19 -17.77 -2.03
CA ALA A 5 -32.28 -16.61 -2.92
C ALA A 5 -33.48 -16.78 -3.85
N ARG A 6 -34.34 -15.75 -3.95
CA ARG A 6 -35.47 -15.74 -4.88
C ARG A 6 -35.05 -15.12 -6.19
N GLY A 7 -35.31 -15.83 -7.28
CA GLY A 7 -35.07 -15.38 -8.64
C GLY A 7 -36.20 -14.51 -9.18
N PRO A 8 -35.96 -13.85 -10.33
CA PRO A 8 -36.89 -12.88 -10.91
C PRO A 8 -38.20 -13.50 -11.43
N GLU A 9 -38.24 -14.80 -11.72
CA GLU A 9 -39.43 -15.51 -12.25
C GLU A 9 -40.15 -16.34 -11.16
N GLY A 10 -39.80 -16.13 -9.89
CA GLY A 10 -40.40 -16.82 -8.75
C GLY A 10 -39.78 -18.18 -8.41
N GLN A 11 -38.75 -18.62 -9.15
CA GLN A 11 -37.87 -19.71 -8.75
C GLN A 11 -37.05 -19.34 -7.51
N ALA A 12 -36.66 -20.33 -6.72
CA ALA A 12 -35.78 -20.14 -5.57
C ALA A 12 -34.55 -21.04 -5.70
N ALA A 13 -33.38 -20.47 -5.44
CA ALA A 13 -32.17 -21.23 -5.21
C ALA A 13 -31.99 -21.46 -3.71
N VAL A 14 -31.62 -22.67 -3.32
CA VAL A 14 -31.39 -23.05 -1.93
C VAL A 14 -30.00 -23.65 -1.82
N GLY A 15 -29.14 -22.95 -1.09
CA GLY A 15 -27.82 -23.42 -0.72
C GLY A 15 -27.85 -24.17 0.61
N THR A 16 -27.19 -25.32 0.67
CA THR A 16 -27.15 -26.17 1.88
C THR A 16 -25.75 -26.73 2.10
N LYS A 17 -25.53 -27.38 3.25
CA LYS A 17 -24.30 -28.13 3.50
C LYS A 17 -24.09 -29.28 2.50
N GLN A 18 -25.18 -29.85 1.98
CA GLN A 18 -25.18 -31.01 1.10
C GLN A 18 -25.21 -30.65 -0.40
N GLY A 19 -25.49 -29.39 -0.72
CA GLY A 19 -25.36 -28.86 -2.08
C GLY A 19 -26.38 -27.81 -2.48
N LEU A 20 -26.43 -27.57 -3.79
CA LEU A 20 -27.27 -26.58 -4.44
C LEU A 20 -28.58 -27.21 -4.91
N PHE A 21 -29.69 -26.57 -4.58
CA PHE A 21 -31.02 -26.97 -5.02
C PHE A 21 -31.71 -25.80 -5.73
N LEU A 22 -32.50 -26.12 -6.75
CA LEU A 22 -33.42 -25.18 -7.38
C LEU A 22 -34.84 -25.64 -7.08
N SER A 23 -35.70 -24.69 -6.72
CA SER A 23 -37.11 -24.91 -6.44
C SER A 23 -37.95 -24.03 -7.34
N ASP A 24 -38.94 -24.62 -7.98
CA ASP A 24 -39.93 -23.94 -8.81
C ASP A 24 -41.33 -24.55 -8.56
N LYS A 25 -42.29 -24.30 -9.46
CA LYS A 25 -43.65 -24.86 -9.37
C LYS A 25 -43.71 -26.38 -9.52
N ALA A 26 -42.72 -26.99 -10.18
CA ALA A 26 -42.65 -28.44 -10.37
C ALA A 26 -42.01 -29.17 -9.18
N GLY A 27 -41.34 -28.43 -8.29
CA GLY A 27 -40.78 -28.95 -7.05
C GLY A 27 -39.34 -28.51 -6.82
N THR A 28 -38.67 -29.15 -5.87
CA THR A 28 -37.27 -28.88 -5.54
C THR A 28 -36.38 -30.01 -6.07
N ARG A 29 -35.30 -29.67 -6.78
CA ARG A 29 -34.31 -30.63 -7.29
C ARG A 29 -32.90 -30.20 -6.97
N GLN A 30 -32.02 -31.16 -6.69
CA GLN A 30 -30.59 -30.90 -6.56
C GLN A 30 -29.99 -30.59 -7.95
N VAL A 31 -29.01 -29.69 -7.98
CA VAL A 31 -28.34 -29.27 -9.20
C VAL A 31 -26.85 -29.54 -9.10
N PHE A 32 -26.29 -30.04 -10.20
CA PHE A 32 -24.87 -30.31 -10.38
C PHE A 32 -24.35 -29.42 -11.52
N PRO A 33 -23.80 -28.23 -11.20
CA PRO A 33 -23.32 -27.29 -12.20
C PRO A 33 -22.27 -27.89 -13.14
N ARG A 34 -22.35 -27.58 -14.44
CA ARG A 34 -21.43 -28.06 -15.47
C ARG A 34 -20.94 -26.93 -16.37
N HIS A 35 -19.63 -26.81 -16.53
CA HIS A 35 -19.00 -25.82 -17.40
C HIS A 35 -17.83 -26.46 -18.15
N GLY A 36 -17.98 -26.69 -19.45
CA GLY A 36 -17.02 -27.45 -20.24
C GLY A 36 -16.79 -28.86 -19.66
N HIS A 37 -15.55 -29.16 -19.28
CA HIS A 37 -15.17 -30.43 -18.65
C HIS A 37 -15.40 -30.48 -17.13
N LYS A 38 -15.74 -29.35 -16.50
CA LYS A 38 -16.00 -29.27 -15.05
C LYS A 38 -17.43 -29.69 -14.76
N SER A 39 -17.60 -30.58 -13.79
CA SER A 39 -18.92 -30.96 -13.23
C SER A 39 -18.80 -30.99 -11.71
N TRP A 40 -19.59 -30.18 -11.02
CA TRP A 40 -19.50 -30.03 -9.56
C TRP A 40 -20.69 -30.64 -8.84
N ALA A 41 -20.40 -31.28 -7.71
CA ALA A 41 -21.33 -31.56 -6.63
C ALA A 41 -20.95 -30.66 -5.45
N PRO A 42 -21.31 -29.36 -5.50
CA PRO A 42 -20.83 -28.41 -4.51
C PRO A 42 -21.42 -28.74 -3.13
N THR A 43 -20.66 -28.46 -2.07
CA THR A 43 -21.11 -28.60 -0.68
C THR A 43 -20.88 -27.28 0.05
N ASN A 44 -21.56 -27.10 1.19
CA ASN A 44 -21.54 -25.81 1.92
C ASN A 44 -21.84 -24.62 1.02
N VAL A 45 -22.97 -24.72 0.32
CA VAL A 45 -23.37 -23.78 -0.71
C VAL A 45 -24.13 -22.61 -0.10
N THR A 46 -23.72 -21.41 -0.45
CA THR A 46 -24.50 -20.18 -0.28
C THR A 46 -24.85 -19.60 -1.66
N VAL A 47 -25.94 -18.86 -1.75
CA VAL A 47 -26.54 -18.43 -3.03
C VAL A 47 -27.04 -16.99 -2.96
N SER A 48 -26.93 -16.28 -4.08
CA SER A 48 -27.52 -14.95 -4.26
C SER A 48 -27.87 -14.74 -5.73
N TYR A 49 -28.94 -14.00 -5.99
CA TYR A 49 -29.12 -13.37 -7.30
C TYR A 49 -28.45 -12.01 -7.31
N ASP A 50 -27.98 -11.56 -8.48
CA ASP A 50 -27.60 -10.17 -8.71
C ASP A 50 -28.72 -9.38 -9.42
N GLY A 51 -28.51 -8.07 -9.61
CA GLY A 51 -29.47 -7.20 -10.27
C GLY A 51 -29.72 -7.49 -11.76
N LEU A 52 -28.88 -8.32 -12.39
CA LEU A 52 -29.07 -8.78 -13.77
C LEU A 52 -29.86 -10.09 -13.84
N GLY A 53 -30.29 -10.62 -12.69
CA GLY A 53 -31.04 -11.88 -12.59
C GLY A 53 -30.16 -13.13 -12.71
N ARG A 54 -28.83 -12.99 -12.63
CA ARG A 54 -27.91 -14.14 -12.65
C ARG A 54 -27.86 -14.77 -11.28
N LEU A 55 -27.91 -16.10 -11.23
CA LEU A 55 -27.76 -16.84 -9.97
C LEU A 55 -26.29 -17.10 -9.71
N TRP A 56 -25.80 -16.61 -8.58
CA TRP A 56 -24.47 -16.90 -8.09
C TRP A 56 -24.52 -17.89 -6.93
N PHE A 57 -23.57 -18.81 -6.89
CA PHE A 57 -23.28 -19.59 -5.70
C PHE A 57 -21.82 -19.48 -5.32
N ALA A 58 -21.57 -19.68 -4.03
CA ALA A 58 -20.26 -19.86 -3.44
C ALA A 58 -20.21 -21.16 -2.65
N SER A 59 -19.07 -21.81 -2.67
CA SER A 59 -18.80 -23.10 -2.03
C SER A 59 -17.30 -23.24 -1.76
N TYR A 60 -16.88 -24.32 -1.09
CA TYR A 60 -15.45 -24.62 -0.90
C TYR A 60 -14.71 -24.96 -2.20
N GLN A 61 -15.43 -25.29 -3.27
CA GLN A 61 -14.84 -25.58 -4.57
C GLN A 61 -14.61 -24.31 -5.43
N GLY A 62 -15.07 -23.16 -4.95
CA GLY A 62 -15.08 -21.89 -5.68
C GLY A 62 -16.50 -21.35 -5.91
N ALA A 63 -16.63 -20.52 -6.94
CA ALA A 63 -17.86 -19.83 -7.28
C ALA A 63 -18.45 -20.33 -8.60
N GLY A 64 -19.77 -20.18 -8.77
CA GLY A 64 -20.41 -20.38 -10.05
C GLY A 64 -21.50 -19.36 -10.32
N CYS A 65 -21.69 -19.06 -11.60
CA CYS A 65 -22.73 -18.18 -12.12
C CYS A 65 -23.61 -18.97 -13.09
N TYR A 66 -24.93 -18.88 -12.92
CA TYR A 66 -25.91 -19.39 -13.87
C TYR A 66 -26.61 -18.23 -14.56
N GLU A 67 -26.45 -18.19 -15.87
CA GLU A 67 -27.02 -17.18 -16.76
C GLU A 67 -27.45 -17.88 -18.06
N LYS A 68 -28.63 -17.53 -18.58
CA LYS A 68 -29.11 -18.01 -19.90
C LYS A 68 -29.03 -19.54 -20.08
N SER A 69 -29.36 -20.29 -19.04
CA SER A 69 -29.33 -21.77 -19.02
C SER A 69 -27.94 -22.41 -19.03
N GLU A 70 -26.89 -21.62 -18.82
CA GLU A 70 -25.51 -22.10 -18.79
C GLU A 70 -24.85 -21.79 -17.44
N TRP A 71 -23.96 -22.67 -17.01
CA TRP A 71 -23.11 -22.45 -15.85
C TRP A 71 -21.73 -22.00 -16.29
N THR A 72 -21.21 -20.96 -15.64
CA THR A 72 -19.79 -20.64 -15.61
C THR A 72 -19.25 -20.95 -14.22
N LEU A 73 -18.14 -21.69 -14.15
CA LEU A 73 -17.50 -22.11 -12.89
C LEU A 73 -16.12 -21.47 -12.75
N TYR A 74 -15.86 -20.88 -11.60
CA TYR A 74 -14.68 -20.08 -11.30
C TYR A 74 -13.82 -20.71 -10.20
N THR A 75 -12.57 -20.93 -10.54
CA THR A 75 -11.47 -21.37 -9.67
C THR A 75 -10.27 -20.45 -9.88
N GLY A 76 -9.13 -20.74 -9.25
CA GLY A 76 -7.88 -20.03 -9.52
C GLY A 76 -7.51 -19.99 -11.02
N ALA A 77 -7.88 -21.02 -11.79
CA ALA A 77 -7.66 -21.05 -13.25
C ALA A 77 -8.44 -19.97 -14.02
N GLU A 78 -9.58 -19.50 -13.47
CA GLU A 78 -10.39 -18.41 -14.00
C GLU A 78 -10.15 -17.08 -13.28
N GLY A 79 -9.06 -16.99 -12.51
CA GLY A 79 -8.65 -15.79 -11.80
C GLY A 79 -9.28 -15.58 -10.43
N LEU A 80 -10.04 -16.56 -9.91
CA LEU A 80 -10.59 -16.47 -8.56
C LEU A 80 -9.44 -16.46 -7.53
N PRO A 81 -9.30 -15.43 -6.68
CA PRO A 81 -8.16 -15.33 -5.78
C PRO A 81 -8.13 -16.39 -4.66
N TYR A 82 -9.30 -16.85 -4.23
CA TYR A 82 -9.46 -17.80 -3.13
C TYR A 82 -10.82 -18.51 -3.23
N ASP A 83 -10.84 -19.81 -2.99
CA ASP A 83 -11.96 -20.72 -3.29
C ASP A 83 -12.72 -21.24 -2.06
N ASP A 84 -12.17 -21.11 -0.85
CA ASP A 84 -12.88 -21.43 0.40
C ASP A 84 -13.80 -20.27 0.84
N MET A 85 -14.98 -20.24 0.21
CA MET A 85 -15.97 -19.17 0.35
C MET A 85 -17.05 -19.47 1.39
N THR A 86 -17.43 -18.42 2.13
CA THR A 86 -18.40 -18.47 3.24
C THR A 86 -19.72 -17.74 2.92
N ALA A 87 -19.69 -16.75 2.04
CA ALA A 87 -20.84 -15.89 1.72
C ALA A 87 -20.83 -15.47 0.25
N VAL A 88 -21.99 -15.15 -0.32
CA VAL A 88 -22.14 -14.50 -1.63
C VAL A 88 -23.28 -13.49 -1.57
N ALA A 89 -23.08 -12.31 -2.17
CA ALA A 89 -24.07 -11.26 -2.25
C ALA A 89 -23.97 -10.53 -3.59
N GLY A 90 -25.06 -10.57 -4.36
CA GLY A 90 -25.18 -9.86 -5.63
C GLY A 90 -25.67 -8.42 -5.44
N GLY A 91 -25.03 -7.48 -6.13
CA GLY A 91 -25.41 -6.08 -6.21
C GLY A 91 -26.34 -5.78 -7.38
N ALA A 92 -27.01 -4.63 -7.32
CA ALA A 92 -27.97 -4.20 -8.34
C ALA A 92 -27.34 -3.91 -9.72
N ASP A 93 -26.05 -3.58 -9.74
CA ASP A 93 -25.26 -3.28 -10.95
C ASP A 93 -24.62 -4.53 -11.58
N GLY A 94 -24.87 -5.72 -11.03
CA GLY A 94 -24.21 -6.97 -11.44
C GLY A 94 -22.84 -7.19 -10.80
N THR A 95 -22.36 -6.28 -9.93
CA THR A 95 -21.23 -6.57 -9.04
C THR A 95 -21.62 -7.72 -8.11
N VAL A 96 -20.69 -8.61 -7.79
CA VAL A 96 -20.89 -9.68 -6.80
C VAL A 96 -19.78 -9.64 -5.78
N TRP A 97 -20.14 -9.82 -4.52
CA TRP A 97 -19.21 -9.96 -3.41
C TRP A 97 -19.25 -11.36 -2.85
N PHE A 98 -18.08 -11.86 -2.47
CA PHE A 98 -17.89 -13.18 -1.88
C PHE A 98 -17.14 -13.01 -0.56
N GLY A 99 -17.64 -13.65 0.50
CA GLY A 99 -16.92 -13.81 1.76
C GLY A 99 -16.05 -15.05 1.72
N THR A 100 -14.90 -15.01 2.38
CA THR A 100 -14.00 -16.15 2.53
C THR A 100 -13.49 -16.24 3.96
N ALA A 101 -12.82 -17.34 4.31
CA ALA A 101 -12.15 -17.47 5.60
C ALA A 101 -10.99 -16.46 5.79
N ILE A 102 -10.48 -15.86 4.71
CA ILE A 102 -9.31 -14.96 4.75
C ILE A 102 -9.50 -13.62 4.02
N GLY A 103 -10.72 -13.17 3.80
CA GLY A 103 -11.00 -11.84 3.26
C GLY A 103 -12.30 -11.80 2.44
N ALA A 104 -12.53 -10.67 1.78
CA ALA A 104 -13.65 -10.49 0.86
C ALA A 104 -13.15 -10.37 -0.59
N ILE A 105 -13.91 -10.90 -1.53
CA ILE A 105 -13.63 -10.81 -2.96
C ILE A 105 -14.78 -10.07 -3.63
N ARG A 106 -14.46 -9.08 -4.46
CA ARG A 106 -15.40 -8.41 -5.34
C ARG A 106 -15.15 -8.86 -6.78
N PHE A 107 -16.22 -9.12 -7.52
CA PHE A 107 -16.19 -9.30 -8.97
C PHE A 107 -17.10 -8.25 -9.61
N ASP A 108 -16.57 -7.48 -10.57
CA ASP A 108 -17.33 -6.44 -11.27
C ASP A 108 -17.88 -6.88 -12.64
N GLY A 109 -17.84 -8.18 -12.92
CA GLY A 109 -18.17 -8.74 -14.23
C GLY A 109 -16.96 -8.92 -15.15
N SER A 110 -15.82 -8.30 -14.82
CA SER A 110 -14.58 -8.40 -15.60
C SER A 110 -13.36 -8.77 -14.76
N ALA A 111 -13.21 -8.15 -13.60
CA ALA A 111 -12.03 -8.25 -12.76
C ALA A 111 -12.37 -8.67 -11.34
N TRP A 112 -11.48 -9.50 -10.79
CA TRP A 112 -11.51 -9.91 -9.39
C TRP A 112 -10.71 -8.92 -8.54
N SER A 113 -11.23 -8.64 -7.35
CA SER A 113 -10.65 -7.68 -6.41
C SER A 113 -10.68 -8.27 -5.00
N TYR A 114 -9.52 -8.65 -4.48
CA TYR A 114 -9.39 -9.21 -3.14
C TYR A 114 -9.17 -8.13 -2.09
N ARG A 115 -9.78 -8.29 -0.92
CA ARG A 115 -9.78 -7.35 0.21
C ARG A 115 -9.46 -8.14 1.47
N GLN A 116 -8.18 -8.10 1.84
CA GLN A 116 -7.66 -8.76 3.03
C GLN A 116 -6.96 -7.74 3.93
N GLY A 117 -7.02 -8.00 5.22
CA GLY A 117 -6.28 -7.32 6.24
C GLY A 117 -6.97 -6.06 6.72
N LYS A 118 -6.35 -5.50 7.75
CA LYS A 118 -6.79 -4.34 8.53
C LYS A 118 -7.00 -3.04 7.75
N ARG A 119 -6.53 -2.99 6.50
CA ARG A 119 -6.82 -1.92 5.53
C ARG A 119 -8.29 -1.92 5.09
N TRP A 120 -8.90 -3.11 5.01
CA TRP A 120 -10.25 -3.31 4.47
C TRP A 120 -11.21 -3.89 5.51
N LEU A 121 -10.72 -4.81 6.35
CA LEU A 121 -11.53 -5.62 7.25
C LEU A 121 -10.95 -5.62 8.68
N PRO A 122 -11.77 -5.54 9.74
CA PRO A 122 -11.30 -5.68 11.12
C PRO A 122 -10.86 -7.11 11.46
N SER A 123 -11.31 -8.11 10.70
CA SER A 123 -10.85 -9.51 10.69
C SER A 123 -10.98 -10.10 9.30
N ASP A 124 -10.08 -11.01 8.92
CA ASP A 124 -10.10 -11.64 7.60
C ASP A 124 -11.17 -12.73 7.48
N GLU A 125 -11.59 -13.34 8.60
CA GLU A 125 -12.72 -14.29 8.61
C GLU A 125 -14.04 -13.58 8.33
N VAL A 126 -14.51 -13.60 7.08
CA VAL A 126 -15.79 -13.04 6.65
C VAL A 126 -16.91 -14.05 6.91
N ARG A 127 -17.96 -13.58 7.57
CA ARG A 127 -19.13 -14.39 7.96
C ARG A 127 -20.34 -14.14 7.09
N ASP A 128 -20.53 -12.90 6.66
CA ASP A 128 -21.66 -12.53 5.80
C ASP A 128 -21.37 -11.21 5.06
N ILE A 129 -22.10 -10.98 3.96
CA ILE A 129 -22.01 -9.76 3.17
C ILE A 129 -23.41 -9.30 2.76
N ALA A 130 -23.68 -8.01 2.89
CA ALA A 130 -24.81 -7.35 2.26
C ALA A 130 -24.32 -6.27 1.28
N VAL A 131 -24.98 -6.15 0.13
CA VAL A 131 -24.68 -5.12 -0.87
C VAL A 131 -25.85 -4.15 -0.95
N ASP A 132 -25.57 -2.86 -0.82
CA ASP A 132 -26.61 -1.83 -0.93
C ASP A 132 -26.94 -1.49 -2.40
N ALA A 133 -27.97 -0.66 -2.61
CA ALA A 133 -28.39 -0.24 -3.94
C ALA A 133 -27.34 0.55 -4.73
N GLY A 134 -26.34 1.12 -4.03
CA GLY A 134 -25.19 1.81 -4.65
C GLY A 134 -24.02 0.87 -4.99
N GLY A 135 -24.15 -0.44 -4.76
CA GLY A 135 -23.09 -1.42 -4.98
C GLY A 135 -22.04 -1.48 -3.86
N ASN A 136 -22.27 -0.81 -2.74
CA ASN A 136 -21.34 -0.81 -1.61
C ASN A 136 -21.57 -2.05 -0.74
N ALA A 137 -20.49 -2.59 -0.17
CA ALA A 137 -20.54 -3.80 0.63
C ALA A 137 -20.46 -3.51 2.13
N TRP A 138 -21.39 -4.08 2.87
CA TRP A 138 -21.34 -4.25 4.32
C TRP A 138 -20.83 -5.66 4.60
N VAL A 139 -19.62 -5.77 5.14
CA VAL A 139 -18.94 -7.05 5.35
C VAL A 139 -18.89 -7.34 6.84
N ALA A 140 -19.63 -8.36 7.27
CA ALA A 140 -19.59 -8.86 8.64
C ALA A 140 -18.44 -9.85 8.79
N THR A 141 -17.56 -9.61 9.76
CA THR A 141 -16.38 -10.43 10.03
C THR A 141 -16.38 -10.91 11.47
N ALA A 142 -15.49 -11.83 11.83
CA ALA A 142 -15.29 -12.22 13.23
C ALA A 142 -14.89 -11.07 14.17
N GLY A 143 -14.28 -10.01 13.62
CA GLY A 143 -13.78 -8.85 14.38
C GLY A 143 -14.68 -7.61 14.32
N GLY A 144 -15.83 -7.69 13.66
CA GLY A 144 -16.76 -6.55 13.50
C GLY A 144 -17.22 -6.33 12.06
N LEU A 145 -17.78 -5.15 11.81
CA LEU A 145 -18.40 -4.77 10.54
C LEU A 145 -17.50 -3.80 9.75
N SER A 146 -17.33 -4.05 8.46
CA SER A 146 -16.70 -3.13 7.50
C SER A 146 -17.74 -2.58 6.51
N PHE A 147 -17.59 -1.31 6.13
CA PHE A 147 -18.31 -0.71 5.01
C PHE A 147 -17.30 -0.36 3.91
N ILE A 148 -17.38 -1.07 2.77
CA ILE A 148 -16.49 -0.89 1.63
C ILE A 148 -17.28 -0.25 0.49
N HIS A 149 -16.90 0.97 0.13
CA HIS A 149 -17.54 1.74 -0.94
C HIS A 149 -16.50 2.36 -1.87
N PHE A 150 -16.90 2.62 -3.10
CA PHE A 150 -16.12 3.45 -4.00
C PHE A 150 -16.41 4.92 -3.73
N LYS A 151 -15.37 5.74 -3.62
CA LYS A 151 -15.51 7.19 -3.57
C LYS A 151 -14.92 7.76 -4.85
N GLY A 152 -15.81 8.18 -5.76
CA GLY A 152 -15.42 8.86 -6.99
C GLY A 152 -14.63 10.14 -6.68
N MET A 153 -13.45 10.27 -7.29
CA MET A 153 -12.57 11.43 -7.15
C MET A 153 -11.91 11.73 -8.49
N THR A 154 -11.68 13.02 -8.76
CA THR A 154 -10.71 13.41 -9.79
C THR A 154 -9.31 13.05 -9.30
N LEU A 155 -8.37 12.87 -10.23
CA LEU A 155 -6.96 12.64 -9.88
C LEU A 155 -6.41 13.79 -9.02
N ALA A 156 -6.79 15.04 -9.32
CA ALA A 156 -6.40 16.21 -8.54
C ALA A 156 -6.95 16.19 -7.10
N ALA A 157 -8.24 15.83 -6.90
CA ALA A 157 -8.82 15.73 -5.56
C ALA A 157 -8.16 14.61 -4.75
N LYS A 158 -7.83 13.48 -5.40
CA LYS A 158 -7.14 12.36 -4.76
C LYS A 158 -5.69 12.71 -4.38
N ALA A 159 -4.96 13.39 -5.27
CA ALA A 159 -3.60 13.88 -4.99
C ALA A 159 -3.61 14.83 -3.80
N LYS A 160 -4.49 15.83 -3.81
CA LYS A 160 -4.67 16.77 -2.69
C LYS A 160 -4.94 16.06 -1.37
N GLN A 161 -5.80 15.04 -1.36
CA GLN A 161 -6.07 14.28 -0.13
C GLN A 161 -4.80 13.62 0.44
N TYR A 162 -3.96 13.01 -0.41
CA TYR A 162 -2.72 12.40 0.04
C TYR A 162 -1.68 13.44 0.48
N GLU A 163 -1.59 14.55 -0.21
CA GLU A 163 -0.71 15.66 0.17
C GLU A 163 -1.09 16.26 1.53
N ASP A 164 -2.39 16.46 1.78
CA ASP A 164 -2.89 16.96 3.07
C ASP A 164 -2.57 15.97 4.20
N GLU A 165 -2.68 14.66 3.94
CA GLU A 165 -2.29 13.60 4.89
C GLU A 165 -0.78 13.61 5.14
N ILE A 166 0.05 13.74 4.09
CA ILE A 166 1.51 13.82 4.22
C ILE A 166 1.90 15.04 5.06
N ASP A 167 1.35 16.22 4.75
CA ASP A 167 1.65 17.45 5.46
C ASP A 167 1.25 17.40 6.94
N LYS A 168 0.15 16.72 7.24
CA LYS A 168 -0.35 16.59 8.61
C LYS A 168 0.40 15.54 9.43
N HIS A 169 0.83 14.45 8.80
CA HIS A 169 1.19 13.24 9.53
C HIS A 169 2.59 12.70 9.25
N HIS A 170 3.25 13.07 8.15
CA HIS A 170 4.45 12.37 7.67
C HIS A 170 5.70 13.26 7.55
N ARG A 171 5.60 14.55 7.90
CA ARG A 171 6.74 15.49 7.85
C ARG A 171 7.61 15.38 9.09
N ARG A 172 8.87 14.97 8.92
CA ARG A 172 9.87 14.95 10.00
C ARG A 172 10.92 16.04 9.81
N THR A 173 11.44 16.56 10.93
CA THR A 173 12.45 17.64 11.03
C THR A 173 11.99 18.97 10.44
N GLU A 174 12.79 20.02 10.61
CA GLU A 174 12.56 21.29 9.92
C GLU A 174 12.59 21.17 8.39
N PHE A 175 13.36 20.21 7.85
CA PHE A 175 13.49 20.00 6.40
C PHE A 175 12.24 19.37 5.77
N GLY A 176 11.42 18.65 6.54
CA GLY A 176 10.16 18.08 6.08
C GLY A 176 10.28 16.79 5.27
N TYR A 177 11.23 15.91 5.64
CA TYR A 177 11.34 14.56 5.09
C TYR A 177 10.00 13.83 5.20
N VAL A 178 9.63 13.10 4.15
CA VAL A 178 8.42 12.27 4.10
C VAL A 178 8.78 10.88 4.57
N ILE A 179 8.21 10.46 5.69
CA ILE A 179 8.53 9.17 6.33
C ILE A 179 7.28 8.43 6.77
N ASP A 180 7.46 7.17 7.18
CA ASP A 180 6.40 6.39 7.80
C ASP A 180 5.99 6.97 9.16
N ALA A 181 4.69 7.10 9.37
CA ALA A 181 4.11 7.52 10.63
C ALA A 181 3.47 6.33 11.34
N HIS A 182 3.95 6.03 12.56
CA HIS A 182 3.50 4.88 13.31
C HIS A 182 2.33 5.24 14.22
N ALA A 183 1.17 4.65 13.97
CA ALA A 183 -0.01 4.87 14.78
C ALA A 183 0.06 4.08 16.11
N PRO A 184 -0.43 4.64 17.23
CA PRO A 184 -0.46 3.94 18.51
C PRO A 184 -1.45 2.76 18.52
N ALA A 185 -2.47 2.83 17.67
CA ALA A 185 -3.40 1.75 17.42
C ALA A 185 -3.98 1.89 16.00
N GLN A 186 -4.54 0.79 15.50
CA GLN A 186 -5.20 0.76 14.19
C GLN A 186 -6.33 1.81 14.11
N GLY A 187 -6.39 2.53 12.98
CA GLY A 187 -7.43 3.53 12.72
C GLY A 187 -7.28 4.84 13.49
N LYS A 188 -6.36 4.93 14.46
CA LYS A 188 -6.09 6.16 15.22
C LYS A 188 -5.00 6.97 14.53
N LYS A 189 -5.37 8.15 14.03
CA LYS A 189 -4.43 9.09 13.38
C LYS A 189 -3.94 10.20 14.31
N GLU A 190 -4.13 10.02 15.62
CA GLU A 190 -3.64 10.91 16.66
C GLU A 190 -2.37 10.35 17.31
N ASN A 191 -1.52 11.23 17.86
CA ASN A 191 -0.29 10.86 18.56
C ASN A 191 0.61 9.91 17.74
N LEU A 192 0.68 10.15 16.43
CA LEU A 192 1.53 9.38 15.53
C LEU A 192 3.00 9.56 15.93
N ARG A 193 3.73 8.46 15.99
CA ARG A 193 5.15 8.48 16.28
C ARG A 193 5.92 8.55 14.97
N LEU A 194 6.62 9.66 14.78
CA LEU A 194 7.61 9.85 13.74
C LEU A 194 8.97 9.45 14.30
N THR A 195 9.59 8.44 13.72
CA THR A 195 10.96 8.03 14.03
C THR A 195 11.81 8.12 12.78
N ASP A 196 13.11 8.29 12.95
CA ASP A 196 14.08 7.91 11.94
C ASP A 196 13.74 6.50 11.44
N SER A 197 13.34 6.40 10.18
CA SER A 197 13.16 5.13 9.47
C SER A 197 14.54 4.59 9.08
N ASP A 198 14.58 3.52 8.28
CA ASP A 198 15.85 3.09 7.70
C ASP A 198 16.40 4.09 6.66
N ASN A 199 15.61 5.05 6.17
CA ASN A 199 15.95 5.93 5.05
C ASN A 199 15.01 7.16 5.01
N ASP A 200 15.57 8.37 5.05
CA ASP A 200 14.81 9.64 4.91
C ASP A 200 14.62 10.09 3.44
N GLY A 201 15.46 9.61 2.54
CA GLY A 201 15.60 10.12 1.19
C GLY A 201 14.65 9.52 0.16
N LEU A 202 14.36 8.21 0.19
CA LEU A 202 13.58 7.55 -0.87
C LEU A 202 12.15 8.11 -1.00
N TRP A 203 11.36 8.07 0.07
CA TRP A 203 9.98 8.56 0.02
C TRP A 203 9.91 10.08 -0.14
N THR A 204 10.88 10.81 0.41
CA THR A 204 11.04 12.25 0.16
C THR A 204 11.30 12.53 -1.32
N SER A 205 12.06 11.67 -2.01
CA SER A 205 12.34 11.79 -3.44
C SER A 205 11.12 11.46 -4.30
N MET A 206 10.41 10.38 -4.00
CA MET A 206 9.17 10.02 -4.72
C MET A 206 8.12 11.12 -4.57
N TYR A 207 7.98 11.66 -3.36
CA TYR A 207 7.16 12.82 -3.09
C TYR A 207 7.60 14.04 -3.92
N GLY A 208 8.89 14.40 -3.85
CA GLY A 208 9.45 15.51 -4.61
C GLY A 208 9.24 15.38 -6.12
N ALA A 209 9.41 14.17 -6.67
CA ALA A 209 9.16 13.88 -8.09
C ALA A 209 7.69 14.09 -8.46
N GLY A 210 6.76 13.61 -7.62
CA GLY A 210 5.32 13.87 -7.77
C GLY A 210 5.01 15.38 -7.82
N GLU A 211 5.64 16.16 -6.95
CA GLU A 211 5.47 17.62 -6.89
C GLU A 211 6.10 18.33 -8.11
N CYS A 212 7.20 17.81 -8.67
CA CYS A 212 7.75 18.28 -9.95
C CYS A 212 6.76 18.08 -11.09
N PHE A 213 6.17 16.89 -11.21
CA PHE A 213 5.14 16.62 -12.22
C PHE A 213 3.89 17.47 -12.02
N ALA A 214 3.44 17.63 -10.77
CA ALA A 214 2.31 18.47 -10.43
C ALA A 214 2.57 19.93 -10.84
N TYR A 215 3.74 20.48 -10.51
CA TYR A 215 4.12 21.82 -10.94
C TYR A 215 4.23 21.93 -12.46
N ALA A 216 4.81 20.94 -13.14
CA ALA A 216 4.93 20.95 -14.59
C ALA A 216 3.54 21.03 -15.27
N ALA A 217 2.58 20.25 -14.77
CA ALA A 217 1.23 20.15 -15.32
C ALA A 217 0.32 21.34 -14.96
N THR A 218 0.45 21.88 -13.75
CA THR A 218 -0.53 22.85 -13.21
C THR A 218 0.02 24.26 -13.03
N LYS A 219 1.36 24.40 -12.98
CA LYS A 219 2.08 25.61 -12.56
C LYS A 219 1.72 26.10 -11.16
N ASP A 220 1.18 25.22 -10.30
CA ASP A 220 0.86 25.55 -8.90
C ASP A 220 2.11 25.96 -8.10
N PRO A 221 2.19 27.20 -7.57
CA PRO A 221 3.29 27.64 -6.73
C PRO A 221 3.51 26.79 -5.47
N LEU A 222 2.46 26.14 -4.94
CA LEU A 222 2.59 25.24 -3.79
C LEU A 222 3.38 23.98 -4.16
N ALA A 223 3.06 23.35 -5.29
CA ALA A 223 3.79 22.18 -5.78
C ALA A 223 5.27 22.50 -6.00
N LYS A 224 5.55 23.65 -6.62
CA LYS A 224 6.93 24.15 -6.79
C LYS A 224 7.67 24.29 -5.47
N ARG A 225 7.05 24.90 -4.46
CA ARG A 225 7.64 25.10 -3.13
C ARG A 225 7.89 23.77 -2.43
N ARG A 226 6.98 22.80 -2.58
CA ARG A 226 7.13 21.45 -2.02
C ARG A 226 8.27 20.68 -2.68
N ALA A 227 8.39 20.73 -4.00
CA ALA A 227 9.53 20.16 -4.73
C ALA A 227 10.86 20.80 -4.31
N ARG A 228 10.92 22.14 -4.21
CA ARG A 228 12.10 22.87 -3.68
C ARG A 228 12.49 22.41 -2.27
N ARG A 229 11.50 22.24 -1.39
CA ARG A 229 11.73 21.78 -0.01
C ARG A 229 12.25 20.34 0.01
N ALA A 230 11.67 19.44 -0.79
CA ALA A 230 12.16 18.06 -0.92
C ALA A 230 13.62 18.03 -1.41
N PHE A 231 13.96 18.80 -2.44
CA PHE A 231 15.36 18.92 -2.91
C PHE A 231 16.30 19.43 -1.82
N GLY A 232 15.89 20.47 -1.09
CA GLY A 232 16.66 21.00 0.03
C GLY A 232 16.90 19.96 1.13
N ALA A 233 15.89 19.16 1.46
CA ALA A 233 16.00 18.07 2.43
C ALA A 233 17.02 17.01 1.97
N LEU A 234 16.89 16.51 0.74
CA LEU A 234 17.84 15.50 0.23
C LEU A 234 19.26 16.05 0.12
N ARG A 235 19.41 17.31 -0.27
CA ARG A 235 20.73 17.96 -0.32
C ARG A 235 21.35 18.03 1.07
N PHE A 236 20.54 18.26 2.11
CA PHE A 236 21.02 18.29 3.48
C PHE A 236 21.60 16.94 3.94
N LEU A 237 21.07 15.80 3.45
CA LEU A 237 21.66 14.48 3.73
C LEU A 237 23.11 14.35 3.21
N SER A 238 23.47 15.07 2.15
CA SER A 238 24.85 15.17 1.66
C SER A 238 25.68 16.27 2.33
N GLU A 239 25.04 17.20 3.05
CA GLU A 239 25.71 18.32 3.73
C GLU A 239 26.00 18.00 5.20
N ALA A 240 25.10 17.31 5.89
CA ALA A 240 25.21 17.00 7.32
C ALA A 240 26.50 16.27 7.72
N PRO A 241 27.04 15.34 6.91
CA PRO A 241 28.31 14.67 7.23
C PRO A 241 29.55 15.55 7.11
N LYS A 242 29.52 16.58 6.26
CA LYS A 242 30.70 17.34 5.83
C LYS A 242 31.36 18.08 6.98
N GLY A 243 32.68 17.94 7.09
CA GLY A 243 33.49 18.60 8.11
C GLY A 243 33.19 18.14 9.54
N SER A 244 32.48 17.04 9.72
CA SER A 244 32.34 16.40 11.03
C SER A 244 33.66 15.79 11.49
N GLU A 245 33.74 15.38 12.75
CA GLU A 245 34.89 14.59 13.26
C GLU A 245 35.12 13.30 12.45
N HIS A 246 34.05 12.77 11.83
CA HIS A 246 34.07 11.59 10.98
C HIS A 246 33.71 11.93 9.54
N ASP A 247 34.33 12.99 9.00
CA ASP A 247 34.09 13.49 7.64
C ASP A 247 34.28 12.38 6.59
N PRO A 248 33.22 11.97 5.86
CA PRO A 248 33.35 10.93 4.85
C PRO A 248 33.95 11.48 3.55
N PRO A 249 34.41 10.61 2.63
CA PRO A 249 34.83 11.05 1.30
C PRO A 249 33.73 11.86 0.57
N PRO A 250 34.12 12.77 -0.34
CA PRO A 250 33.15 13.48 -1.18
C PRO A 250 32.24 12.50 -1.91
N GLY A 251 30.93 12.76 -1.91
CA GLY A 251 29.92 11.89 -2.54
C GLY A 251 29.12 11.06 -1.55
N PHE A 252 29.48 11.07 -0.26
CA PHE A 252 28.69 10.38 0.74
C PHE A 252 27.34 11.08 1.02
N ILE A 253 26.27 10.29 1.06
CA ILE A 253 24.92 10.72 1.48
C ILE A 253 24.57 9.98 2.77
N ALA A 254 24.24 10.73 3.82
CA ALA A 254 23.73 10.12 5.05
C ALA A 254 22.35 9.54 4.82
N ARG A 255 22.15 8.30 5.27
CA ARG A 255 20.88 7.59 5.16
C ARG A 255 19.72 8.23 5.93
N THR A 256 20.03 8.91 7.02
CA THR A 256 19.05 9.66 7.81
C THR A 256 19.75 10.61 8.81
N VAL A 257 19.03 11.64 9.25
CA VAL A 257 19.49 12.60 10.26
C VAL A 257 18.55 12.70 11.47
N LEU A 258 19.11 12.96 12.65
CA LEU A 258 18.40 13.16 13.91
C LEU A 258 18.88 14.43 14.61
N GLU A 259 17.96 15.28 15.05
CA GLU A 259 18.33 16.47 15.84
C GLU A 259 18.87 16.06 17.23
N THR A 260 20.00 16.63 17.62
CA THR A 260 20.63 16.38 18.93
C THR A 260 19.82 16.99 20.08
N SER A 261 19.02 18.03 19.80
CA SER A 261 18.10 18.70 20.73
C SER A 261 17.02 17.76 21.29
N SER A 262 16.73 16.65 20.61
CA SER A 262 15.75 15.65 21.06
C SER A 262 16.15 14.93 22.35
N GLY A 263 17.40 15.05 22.80
CA GLY A 263 17.95 14.35 23.96
C GLY A 263 18.17 12.85 23.73
N ARG A 264 17.75 12.31 22.59
CA ARG A 264 17.99 10.92 22.20
C ARG A 264 19.39 10.80 21.59
N ASN A 265 20.27 10.07 22.25
CA ASN A 265 21.55 9.65 21.65
C ASN A 265 21.34 8.30 20.93
N PRO A 266 21.36 8.27 19.58
CA PRO A 266 21.17 7.03 18.83
C PRO A 266 22.29 6.00 19.08
N ASN A 267 23.50 6.42 19.47
CA ASN A 267 24.59 5.49 19.77
C ASN A 267 24.47 4.83 21.16
N ALA A 268 23.57 5.31 22.04
CA ALA A 268 23.53 4.83 23.43
C ALA A 268 22.97 3.41 23.61
N ARG A 269 22.15 2.91 22.67
CA ARG A 269 21.56 1.55 22.68
C ARG A 269 21.27 1.07 21.26
N GLY A 270 21.51 -0.23 20.97
CA GLY A 270 21.19 -0.85 19.69
C GLY A 270 22.23 -0.64 18.59
N TYR A 271 23.19 0.26 18.83
CA TYR A 271 24.34 0.56 17.96
C TYR A 271 25.66 0.59 18.74
N THR A 272 25.70 0.07 19.96
CA THR A 272 26.98 -0.18 20.64
C THR A 272 27.82 -1.18 19.82
N ILE A 273 29.15 -1.17 19.96
CA ILE A 273 30.02 -2.15 19.28
C ILE A 273 29.51 -3.58 19.52
N GLU A 274 29.12 -3.92 20.75
CA GLU A 274 28.58 -5.23 21.10
C GLU A 274 27.27 -5.55 20.35
N ASP A 275 26.31 -4.62 20.33
CA ASP A 275 25.06 -4.79 19.60
C ASP A 275 25.30 -4.99 18.10
N GLN A 276 26.25 -4.24 17.52
CA GLN A 276 26.60 -4.33 16.11
C GLN A 276 27.31 -5.64 15.76
N LEU A 277 28.22 -6.12 16.62
CA LEU A 277 28.86 -7.44 16.45
C LEU A 277 27.84 -8.57 16.51
N ARG A 278 26.85 -8.49 17.42
CA ARG A 278 25.74 -9.46 17.50
C ARG A 278 24.89 -9.43 16.23
N LYS A 279 24.54 -8.25 15.70
CA LYS A 279 23.79 -8.12 14.45
C LYS A 279 24.53 -8.73 13.27
N LYS A 280 25.85 -8.52 13.16
CA LYS A 280 26.69 -9.11 12.10
C LYS A 280 26.69 -10.64 12.08
N GLN A 281 26.45 -11.30 13.22
CA GLN A 281 26.32 -12.77 13.26
C GLN A 281 25.00 -13.25 12.64
N GLN A 282 23.97 -12.39 12.60
CA GLN A 282 22.64 -12.71 12.09
C GLN A 282 22.44 -12.22 10.65
N ASP A 283 23.09 -11.10 10.30
CA ASP A 283 23.04 -10.46 9.00
C ASP A 283 24.47 -10.30 8.44
N GLY A 284 24.79 -11.10 7.43
CA GLY A 284 26.11 -11.09 6.78
C GLY A 284 26.46 -9.79 6.05
N TYR A 285 25.46 -8.96 5.72
CA TYR A 285 25.66 -7.64 5.13
C TYR A 285 25.92 -6.56 6.17
N TRP A 286 25.64 -6.81 7.45
CA TRP A 286 25.82 -5.83 8.51
C TRP A 286 27.30 -5.47 8.68
N ARG A 287 27.60 -4.19 8.55
CA ARG A 287 28.93 -3.61 8.81
C ARG A 287 28.96 -2.97 10.19
N VAL A 288 30.11 -3.00 10.84
CA VAL A 288 30.29 -2.41 12.18
C VAL A 288 31.01 -1.07 12.02
N TYR A 289 30.41 0.00 12.51
CA TYR A 289 30.96 1.36 12.48
C TYR A 289 30.90 1.97 13.88
N GLU A 290 31.90 2.73 14.31
CA GLU A 290 31.89 3.41 15.61
C GLU A 290 32.44 4.84 15.50
N PRO A 291 31.66 5.88 15.87
CA PRO A 291 30.23 5.83 16.09
C PRO A 291 29.49 5.54 14.77
N ARG A 292 28.33 4.87 14.84
CA ARG A 292 27.46 4.70 13.67
C ARG A 292 26.62 5.94 13.37
N TRP A 293 26.43 6.78 14.38
CA TRP A 293 25.77 8.07 14.27
C TRP A 293 26.70 9.18 14.76
N PRO A 294 27.76 9.52 14.00
CA PRO A 294 28.55 10.71 14.25
C PRO A 294 27.69 11.98 14.27
N LYS A 295 28.21 13.03 14.91
CA LYS A 295 27.59 14.36 14.92
C LYS A 295 28.02 15.15 13.68
N SER A 296 27.15 16.03 13.20
CA SER A 296 27.50 17.06 12.22
C SER A 296 28.55 18.02 12.80
N ALA A 297 29.26 18.75 11.93
CA ALA A 297 30.29 19.71 12.33
C ALA A 297 29.79 20.77 13.35
N ASP A 298 28.53 21.19 13.22
CA ASP A 298 27.89 22.16 14.11
C ASP A 298 27.26 21.52 15.37
N GLY A 299 27.32 20.20 15.48
CA GLY A 299 26.75 19.43 16.59
C GLY A 299 25.23 19.41 16.67
N LYS A 300 24.51 19.96 15.69
CA LYS A 300 23.04 20.03 15.71
C LYS A 300 22.36 18.73 15.30
N TYR A 301 23.05 17.91 14.52
CA TYR A 301 22.50 16.67 13.98
C TYR A 301 23.41 15.48 14.28
N TYR A 302 22.80 14.32 14.55
CA TYR A 302 23.40 13.03 14.28
C TYR A 302 23.08 12.64 12.83
N TRP A 303 24.02 12.04 12.13
CA TRP A 303 23.81 11.48 10.79
C TRP A 303 24.21 10.01 10.77
N LYS A 304 23.40 9.16 10.14
CA LYS A 304 23.66 7.72 10.08
C LYS A 304 24.72 7.45 9.00
N SER A 305 25.80 6.78 9.38
CA SER A 305 27.02 6.66 8.57
C SER A 305 27.03 5.49 7.58
N ASP A 306 25.87 4.98 7.20
CA ASP A 306 25.68 4.10 6.05
C ASP A 306 24.81 4.78 4.99
N THR A 307 24.77 4.20 3.79
CA THR A 307 23.92 4.64 2.68
C THR A 307 23.05 3.48 2.20
N SER A 308 21.95 3.78 1.51
CA SER A 308 20.98 2.82 1.00
C SER A 308 20.88 2.96 -0.52
N SER A 309 21.00 1.86 -1.27
CA SER A 309 20.95 1.93 -2.74
C SER A 309 19.58 2.38 -3.26
N ASP A 310 18.50 1.92 -2.63
CA ASP A 310 17.13 2.34 -2.92
C ASP A 310 16.91 3.84 -2.66
N GLU A 311 17.60 4.43 -1.66
CA GLU A 311 17.63 5.88 -1.45
C GLU A 311 18.22 6.61 -2.65
N LEU A 312 19.39 6.16 -3.12
CA LEU A 312 20.04 6.74 -4.30
C LEU A 312 19.16 6.59 -5.55
N ASP A 313 18.52 5.44 -5.77
CA ASP A 313 17.58 5.26 -6.87
C ASP A 313 16.49 6.33 -6.85
N GLY A 314 15.94 6.61 -5.67
CA GLY A 314 14.98 7.69 -5.48
C GLY A 314 15.55 9.08 -5.79
N HIS A 315 16.75 9.38 -5.29
CA HIS A 315 17.42 10.65 -5.50
C HIS A 315 17.66 10.90 -7.00
N TYR A 316 18.18 9.91 -7.72
CA TYR A 316 18.46 9.99 -9.15
C TYR A 316 17.20 9.97 -10.03
N PHE A 317 16.08 9.42 -9.54
CA PHE A 317 14.79 9.62 -10.19
C PHE A 317 14.31 11.07 -10.05
N PHE A 318 14.52 11.70 -8.88
CA PHE A 318 13.97 13.01 -8.57
C PHE A 318 14.83 14.20 -9.05
N TYR A 319 16.16 14.15 -8.89
CA TYR A 319 17.07 15.24 -9.25
C TYR A 319 16.90 15.77 -10.69
N PRO A 320 16.89 14.95 -11.75
CA PRO A 320 16.67 15.46 -13.11
C PRO A 320 15.30 16.09 -13.27
N LEU A 321 14.25 15.53 -12.65
CA LEU A 321 12.90 16.11 -12.69
C LEU A 321 12.87 17.50 -12.03
N TYR A 322 13.52 17.66 -10.88
CA TYR A 322 13.63 18.95 -10.24
C TYR A 322 14.43 19.95 -11.09
N TYR A 323 15.54 19.50 -11.67
CA TYR A 323 16.38 20.33 -12.54
C TYR A 323 15.64 20.85 -13.78
N ASP A 324 14.91 19.97 -14.47
CA ASP A 324 14.25 20.31 -15.74
C ASP A 324 12.90 21.01 -15.55
N LEU A 325 12.13 20.62 -14.53
CA LEU A 325 10.73 21.04 -14.39
C LEU A 325 10.51 22.17 -13.37
N VAL A 326 11.40 22.30 -12.37
CA VAL A 326 11.19 23.20 -11.22
C VAL A 326 12.26 24.27 -11.08
N ALA A 327 13.54 23.92 -11.27
CA ALA A 327 14.66 24.85 -11.14
C ALA A 327 14.65 25.88 -12.28
N GLU A 328 14.64 27.17 -11.92
CA GLU A 328 14.56 28.27 -12.90
C GLU A 328 15.90 28.99 -13.05
N THR A 329 16.63 29.11 -11.95
CA THR A 329 17.89 29.85 -11.92
C THR A 329 19.07 28.93 -12.15
N GLU A 330 20.15 29.45 -12.74
CA GLU A 330 21.40 28.71 -12.85
C GLU A 330 21.98 28.33 -11.49
N LYS A 331 21.68 29.08 -10.43
CA LYS A 331 22.06 28.72 -9.05
C LYS A 331 21.38 27.43 -8.61
N GLU A 332 20.07 27.31 -8.82
CA GLU A 332 19.31 26.09 -8.48
C GLU A 332 19.77 24.90 -9.32
N LYS A 333 19.92 25.11 -10.64
CA LYS A 333 20.39 24.09 -11.56
C LYS A 333 21.80 23.61 -11.24
N SER A 334 22.71 24.53 -10.90
CA SER A 334 24.08 24.21 -10.49
C SER A 334 24.11 23.39 -9.19
N ALA A 335 23.22 23.67 -8.23
CA ALA A 335 23.15 22.89 -7.01
C ALA A 335 22.79 21.41 -7.27
N VAL A 336 21.90 21.14 -8.24
CA VAL A 336 21.57 19.77 -8.65
C VAL A 336 22.75 19.11 -9.39
N ARG A 337 23.37 19.83 -10.32
CA ARG A 337 24.54 19.30 -11.06
C ARG A 337 25.67 18.94 -10.10
N GLU A 338 25.91 19.78 -9.09
CA GLU A 338 27.00 19.57 -8.15
C GLU A 338 26.78 18.33 -7.28
N ILE A 339 25.57 18.11 -6.75
CA ILE A 339 25.28 16.91 -5.96
C ILE A 339 25.41 15.65 -6.83
N VAL A 340 24.87 15.66 -8.05
CA VAL A 340 24.98 14.53 -8.98
C VAL A 340 26.43 14.25 -9.33
N ARG A 341 27.19 15.29 -9.69
CA ARG A 341 28.60 15.17 -10.08
C ARG A 341 29.43 14.57 -8.95
N VAL A 342 29.35 15.13 -7.74
CA VAL A 342 30.16 14.66 -6.60
C VAL A 342 29.83 13.21 -6.23
N ASN A 343 28.56 12.80 -6.33
CA ASN A 343 28.16 11.41 -6.08
C ASN A 343 28.65 10.46 -7.19
N ILE A 344 28.44 10.80 -8.47
CA ILE A 344 28.86 9.96 -9.58
C ILE A 344 30.39 9.88 -9.68
N ASP A 345 31.10 10.99 -9.47
CA ASP A 345 32.57 11.00 -9.42
C ASP A 345 33.08 10.06 -8.31
N HIS A 346 32.40 10.01 -7.17
CA HIS A 346 32.72 9.07 -6.09
C HIS A 346 32.57 7.62 -6.55
N LEU A 347 31.41 7.24 -7.10
CA LEU A 347 31.14 5.87 -7.56
C LEU A 347 32.13 5.43 -8.66
N ILE A 348 32.43 6.32 -9.61
CA ILE A 348 33.40 6.05 -10.69
C ILE A 348 34.82 5.87 -10.12
N SER A 349 35.23 6.72 -9.18
CA SER A 349 36.58 6.65 -8.61
C SER A 349 36.82 5.45 -7.68
N HIS A 350 35.76 4.74 -7.28
CA HIS A 350 35.83 3.62 -6.36
C HIS A 350 35.38 2.28 -6.99
N ASP A 351 35.27 2.20 -8.32
CA ASP A 351 34.86 1.00 -9.05
C ASP A 351 33.55 0.40 -8.50
N PHE A 352 32.51 1.24 -8.41
CA PHE A 352 31.17 1.03 -7.80
C PHE A 352 31.05 1.48 -6.34
#